data_AF-E2FL24-F1
#
_entry.id   AF-E2FL24-F1
#
_cell.length_a   1.000
_cell.length_b   1.000
_cell.length_c   1.000
_cell.angle_alpha   90.00
_cell.angle_beta   90.00
_cell.angle_gamma   90.00
#
_symmetry.space_group_name_H-M   'P 1'
#
loop_
_entity.id
_entity.type
_entity.pdbx_description
1 polymer ?
#
loop_
_entity_poly.entity_id
_entity_poly.type
_entity_poly.pdbx_seq_one_letter_code
_entity_poly.pdbx_strand_id
1 'polypeptide(L)'
;YARRPTWTLHDWLTNVLGVQTLARVDLAYDDYDGIFDCEYAYKAWRDDCFRTAERGRGPVLHEDMTIASIGKDGKPIYTKEQYSIGSRTSRIYWRIYN
;
A
#
# COMPACT_ATOMS: atom_id res chain seq x y z
N TYR A 1 13.98 21.68 14.56
CA TYR A 1 12.74 21.15 15.17
C TYR A 1 13.09 20.57 16.54
N ALA A 2 12.41 20.97 17.61
CA ALA A 2 12.65 20.38 18.93
C ALA A 2 12.13 18.94 18.95
N ARG A 3 13.00 17.96 19.23
CA ARG A 3 12.57 16.57 19.44
C ARG A 3 11.79 16.49 20.74
N ARG A 4 10.48 16.29 20.64
CA ARG A 4 9.63 15.93 21.78
C ARG A 4 9.62 14.40 21.94
N PRO A 5 9.51 13.90 23.16
CA PRO A 5 9.37 12.47 23.38
C PRO A 5 8.03 11.97 22.80
N THR A 6 8.00 10.70 22.39
CA THR A 6 6.83 10.06 21.74
C THR A 6 5.57 10.10 22.60
N TRP A 7 5.70 10.03 23.92
CA TRP A 7 4.57 10.11 24.84
C TRP A 7 3.83 11.45 24.77
N THR A 8 4.47 12.53 24.33
CA THR A 8 3.78 13.81 24.17
C THR A 8 2.68 13.74 23.12
N LEU A 9 2.90 13.05 22.00
CA LEU A 9 1.84 12.88 21.00
C LEU A 9 0.70 12.03 21.55
N HIS A 10 1.02 10.94 22.25
CA HIS A 10 0.04 10.08 22.88
C HIS A 10 -0.83 10.85 23.90
N ASP A 11 -0.20 11.66 24.77
CA ASP A 11 -0.90 12.49 25.76
C ASP A 11 -1.91 13.45 25.12
N TRP A 12 -1.50 14.16 24.06
CA TRP A 12 -2.41 15.04 23.32
C TRP A 12 -3.59 14.28 22.69
N LEU A 13 -3.33 13.13 22.07
CA LEU A 13 -4.38 12.34 21.44
C LEU A 13 -5.37 11.80 22.48
N THR A 14 -4.87 11.23 23.58
CA THR A 14 -5.70 10.55 24.57
C THR A 14 -6.35 11.50 25.56
N ASN A 15 -5.58 12.38 26.19
CA ASN A 15 -6.02 13.17 27.33
C ASN A 15 -6.60 14.53 26.95
N VAL A 16 -6.18 15.10 25.82
CA VAL A 16 -6.70 16.40 25.35
C VAL A 16 -7.81 16.22 24.31
N LEU A 17 -7.59 15.39 23.30
CA LEU A 17 -8.53 15.19 22.19
C LEU A 17 -9.51 14.03 22.42
N GLY A 18 -9.30 13.20 23.45
CA GLY A 18 -10.20 12.09 23.77
C GLY A 18 -10.21 10.95 22.76
N VAL A 19 -9.15 10.78 21.97
CA VAL A 19 -9.04 9.70 20.98
C VAL A 19 -8.81 8.37 21.69
N GLN A 20 -9.82 7.49 21.62
CA GLN A 20 -9.79 6.17 22.25
C GLN A 20 -9.61 5.01 21.26
N THR A 21 -9.80 5.27 19.96
CA THR A 21 -9.69 4.24 18.92
C THR A 21 -9.03 4.81 17.66
N LEU A 22 -8.35 3.94 16.91
CA LEU A 22 -7.85 4.27 15.58
C LEU A 22 -8.88 3.80 14.54
N ALA A 23 -9.35 4.74 13.72
CA ALA A 23 -10.26 4.40 12.61
C ALA A 23 -9.55 3.66 11.48
N ARG A 24 -8.25 3.95 11.27
CA ARG A 24 -7.40 3.32 10.26
C ARG A 24 -5.92 3.51 10.62
N VAL A 25 -5.09 2.57 10.20
CA VAL A 25 -3.63 2.67 10.23
C VAL A 25 -3.10 2.17 8.90
N ASP A 26 -2.12 2.88 8.34
CA ASP A 26 -1.40 2.46 7.15
C ASP A 26 0.00 2.01 7.60
N LEU A 27 0.40 0.81 7.18
CA LEU A 27 1.76 0.29 7.38
C LEU A 27 2.49 0.35 6.04
N ALA A 28 3.77 0.68 6.08
CA ALA A 28 4.63 0.75 4.90
C ALA A 28 5.91 -0.04 5.14
N TYR A 29 6.43 -0.62 4.06
CA TYR A 29 7.70 -1.33 4.01
C TYR A 29 8.39 -0.95 2.71
N ASP A 30 9.61 -0.44 2.80
CA ASP A 30 10.43 -0.10 1.65
C ASP A 30 11.32 -1.30 1.30
N ASP A 31 11.23 -1.76 0.05
CA ASP A 31 12.00 -2.89 -0.45
C ASP A 31 13.23 -2.39 -1.22
N TYR A 32 14.40 -2.61 -0.63
CA TYR A 32 15.69 -2.27 -1.24
C TYR A 32 16.35 -3.46 -1.97
N ASP A 33 15.78 -4.66 -1.84
CA ASP A 33 16.28 -5.89 -2.45
C ASP A 33 15.60 -6.19 -3.81
N GLY A 34 14.47 -5.53 -4.09
CA GLY A 34 13.77 -5.60 -5.38
C GLY A 34 12.99 -6.89 -5.58
N ILE A 35 12.41 -7.43 -4.50
CA ILE A 35 11.67 -8.69 -4.45
C ILE A 35 10.14 -8.50 -4.41
N PHE A 36 9.64 -7.30 -4.10
CA PHE A 36 8.23 -6.96 -3.93
C PHE A 36 7.76 -5.84 -4.88
N ASP A 37 8.12 -5.94 -6.16
CA ASP A 37 7.69 -4.99 -7.19
C ASP A 37 6.23 -5.19 -7.64
N CYS A 38 5.75 -4.32 -8.52
CA CYS A 38 4.42 -4.44 -9.12
C CYS A 38 4.23 -5.80 -9.83
N GLU A 39 5.22 -6.32 -10.55
CA GLU A 39 5.10 -7.61 -11.25
C GLU A 39 4.88 -8.77 -10.25
N TYR A 40 5.59 -8.77 -9.13
CA TYR A 40 5.42 -9.71 -8.04
C TYR A 40 4.04 -9.58 -7.40
N ALA A 41 3.58 -8.36 -7.15
CA ALA A 41 2.23 -8.12 -6.61
C ALA A 41 1.13 -8.66 -7.54
N TYR A 42 1.29 -8.55 -8.86
CA TYR A 42 0.35 -9.15 -9.82
C TYR A 42 0.33 -10.68 -9.73
N LYS A 43 1.51 -11.31 -9.65
CA LYS A 43 1.62 -12.77 -9.48
C LYS A 43 0.94 -13.22 -8.19
N ALA A 44 1.25 -12.57 -7.07
CA ALA A 44 0.63 -12.86 -5.78
C ALA A 44 -0.89 -12.63 -5.76
N TRP A 45 -1.38 -11.62 -6.50
CA TRP A 45 -2.82 -11.41 -6.66
C TRP A 45 -3.49 -12.52 -7.46
N ARG A 46 -2.87 -12.96 -8.56
CA ARG A 46 -3.35 -14.09 -9.37
C ARG A 46 -3.38 -15.39 -8.58
N ASP A 47 -2.43 -15.57 -7.66
CA ASP A 47 -2.33 -16.72 -6.75
C ASP A 47 -3.21 -16.56 -5.49
N ASP A 48 -4.08 -15.54 -5.47
CA ASP A 48 -5.08 -15.30 -4.42
C ASP A 48 -4.48 -14.99 -3.03
N CYS A 49 -3.20 -14.60 -2.96
CA CYS A 49 -2.47 -14.32 -1.72
C CYS A 49 -3.00 -13.09 -0.95
N PHE A 50 -3.78 -12.22 -1.60
CA PHE A 50 -4.38 -11.04 -0.97
C PHE A 50 -5.78 -11.31 -0.39
N ARG A 51 -6.26 -12.55 -0.46
CA ARG A 51 -7.57 -12.93 0.08
C ARG A 51 -7.60 -12.79 1.60
N THR A 52 -8.67 -12.18 2.10
CA THR A 52 -8.87 -11.90 3.54
C THR A 52 -10.00 -12.70 4.17
N ALA A 53 -10.73 -13.49 3.38
CA ALA A 53 -11.83 -14.34 3.83
C ALA A 53 -11.86 -15.65 3.04
N GLU A 54 -12.25 -16.76 3.66
CA GLU A 54 -12.27 -18.09 3.04
C GLU A 54 -13.23 -18.18 1.84
N ARG A 55 -14.31 -17.38 1.85
CA ARG A 55 -15.39 -17.39 0.86
C ARG A 55 -15.65 -16.00 0.31
N GLY A 56 -16.25 -15.95 -0.88
CA GLY A 56 -16.63 -14.71 -1.57
C GLY A 56 -15.68 -14.34 -2.70
N ARG A 57 -15.88 -13.15 -3.27
CA ARG A 57 -15.00 -12.62 -4.32
C ARG A 57 -13.70 -12.13 -3.69
N GLY A 58 -12.57 -12.51 -4.29
CA GLY A 58 -11.26 -11.96 -3.94
C GLY A 58 -11.17 -10.45 -4.20
N PRO A 59 -10.17 -9.77 -3.63
CA PRO A 59 -9.99 -8.34 -3.85
C PRO A 59 -9.67 -8.05 -5.31
N VAL A 60 -10.16 -6.92 -5.83
CA VAL A 60 -9.90 -6.47 -7.20
C VAL A 60 -8.53 -5.80 -7.28
N LEU A 61 -7.75 -6.10 -8.31
CA LEU A 61 -6.52 -5.39 -8.64
C LEU A 61 -6.82 -4.22 -9.59
N HIS A 62 -6.27 -3.06 -9.28
CA HIS A 62 -6.34 -1.84 -10.07
C HIS A 62 -4.94 -1.40 -10.47
N GLU A 63 -4.78 -1.16 -11.78
CA GLU A 63 -3.52 -0.69 -12.37
C GLU A 63 -3.54 0.82 -12.56
N ASP A 64 -2.47 1.50 -12.15
CA ASP A 64 -2.33 2.95 -12.25
C ASP A 64 -0.90 3.30 -12.69
N MET A 65 -0.72 3.38 -14.00
CA MET A 65 0.57 3.46 -14.68
C MET A 65 0.70 4.71 -15.54
N THR A 66 1.86 5.37 -15.50
CA THR A 66 2.22 6.44 -16.44
C THR A 66 3.51 6.06 -17.17
N ILE A 67 3.43 5.88 -18.48
CA ILE A 67 4.57 5.54 -19.34
C ILE A 67 5.23 6.84 -19.80
N ALA A 68 6.51 7.02 -19.47
CA ALA A 68 7.32 8.15 -19.94
C ALA A 68 7.82 7.93 -21.37
N SER A 69 8.26 6.71 -21.67
CA SER A 69 8.82 6.33 -22.97
C SER A 69 8.85 4.82 -23.11
N ILE A 70 9.20 4.36 -24.31
CA ILE A 70 9.50 2.95 -24.56
C ILE A 70 11.01 2.79 -24.61
N GLY A 71 11.54 1.87 -23.80
CA GLY A 71 12.94 1.50 -23.74
C GLY A 71 13.42 0.83 -25.03
N LYS A 72 14.74 0.72 -25.19
CA LYS A 72 15.37 0.07 -26.35
C LYS A 72 15.02 -1.42 -26.48
N ASP A 73 14.64 -2.04 -25.37
CA ASP A 73 14.18 -3.42 -25.27
C ASP A 73 12.68 -3.57 -25.57
N GLY A 74 11.99 -2.48 -25.94
CA GLY A 74 10.56 -2.47 -26.22
C GLY A 74 9.69 -2.44 -24.95
N LYS A 75 10.29 -2.36 -23.75
CA LYS A 75 9.53 -2.28 -22.50
C LYS A 75 9.16 -0.85 -22.15
N PRO A 76 7.99 -0.61 -21.54
CA PRO A 76 7.63 0.70 -21.03
C PRO A 76 8.58 1.12 -19.90
N ILE A 77 9.00 2.38 -19.93
CA ILE A 77 9.68 3.04 -18.82
C ILE A 77 8.64 3.90 -18.13
N TYR A 78 8.34 3.58 -16.87
CA TYR A 78 7.30 4.24 -16.10
C TYR A 78 7.84 5.44 -15.32
N THR A 79 7.09 6.54 -15.28
CA THR A 79 7.25 7.61 -14.28
C THR A 79 6.39 7.38 -13.05
N LYS A 80 5.42 6.47 -13.16
CA LYS A 80 4.58 5.99 -12.09
C LYS A 80 4.21 4.56 -12.40
N GLU A 81 4.56 3.64 -11.52
CA GLU A 81 4.12 2.26 -11.60
C GLU A 81 3.45 1.87 -10.29
N GLN A 82 2.13 1.64 -10.29
CA GLN A 82 1.40 1.29 -9.07
C GLN A 82 0.30 0.25 -9.32
N TYR A 83 0.26 -0.76 -8.44
CA TYR A 83 -0.87 -1.65 -8.24
C TYR A 83 -1.58 -1.37 -6.92
N SER A 84 -2.91 -1.33 -6.99
CA SER A 84 -3.77 -1.21 -5.82
C SER A 84 -4.70 -2.40 -5.72
N ILE A 85 -4.74 -3.08 -4.58
CA ILE A 85 -5.53 -4.30 -4.40
C ILE A 85 -6.58 -4.09 -3.30
N GLY A 86 -7.84 -4.32 -3.64
CA GLY A 86 -9.01 -4.01 -2.82
C GLY A 86 -9.57 -2.61 -3.04
N SER A 87 -10.51 -2.21 -2.18
CA SER A 87 -11.14 -0.88 -2.24
C SER A 87 -10.52 0.07 -1.22
N ARG A 88 -10.45 1.38 -1.50
CA ARG A 88 -10.07 2.38 -0.49
C ARG A 88 -11.01 2.39 0.72
N THR A 89 -12.25 1.93 0.55
CA THR A 89 -13.24 1.83 1.63
C THR A 89 -13.24 0.48 2.35
N SER A 90 -12.48 -0.54 1.87
CA SER A 90 -12.38 -1.81 2.58
C SER A 90 -11.45 -1.73 3.79
N ARG A 91 -11.64 -2.65 4.73
CA ARG A 91 -10.83 -2.74 5.96
C ARG A 91 -9.34 -2.95 5.67
N ILE A 92 -9.02 -3.68 4.61
CA ILE A 92 -7.66 -3.92 4.12
C ILE A 92 -7.60 -3.40 2.68
N TYR A 93 -6.54 -2.65 2.38
CA TYR A 93 -6.27 -2.08 1.06
C TYR A 93 -4.76 -2.00 0.87
N TRP A 94 -4.27 -2.54 -0.23
CA TRP A 94 -2.85 -2.59 -0.55
C TRP A 94 -2.51 -1.57 -1.63
N ARG A 95 -1.34 -0.93 -1.48
CA ARG A 95 -0.68 -0.14 -2.52
C ARG A 95 0.73 -0.67 -2.65
N ILE A 96 1.09 -1.08 -3.86
CA ILE A 96 2.43 -1.51 -4.24
C ILE A 96 2.84 -0.58 -5.37
N TYR A 97 4.01 0.05 -5.25
CA TYR A 97 4.50 0.99 -6.23
C TYR A 97 6.02 0.90 -6.35
N ASN A 98 6.51 1.12 -7.57
CA ASN A 98 7.94 1.26 -7.88
C ASN A 98 8.29 2.74 -8.07
#